data_AF-A0A960U9R5-F1
#
_entry.id   AF-A0A960U9R5-F1
#
_cell.length_a   1.000
_cell.length_b   1.000
_cell.length_c   1.000
_cell.angle_alpha   90.00
_cell.angle_beta   90.00
_cell.angle_gamma   90.00
#
_symmetry.space_group_name_H-M   'P 1'
#
loop_
_entity.id
_entity.type
_entity.pdbx_description
1 polymer ?
#
loop_
_entity_poly.entity_id
_entity_poly.type
_entity_poly.pdbx_seq_one_letter_code
_entity_poly.pdbx_strand_id
1 'polypeptide(L)'
;DGTPLSGVTVSSYLFGNKKDSCTTNSEGTCSLKPGEIYVSEKNDDMAFVDNRDYELSMYSLVRSGSYSSEAIKPLISGSVFYDRKLYRPGDKVSWKALLGLREKGKYRAAGNMSFEVKITDAKGEEVYSKNLKSSEEGGIWGDYSIPGEASLGHYTIRIDSSYKQTISDTFQVEEFRPVSFSVKVQGKNDAVVSEKFKFSIEGKYLFGAPMSEAELELTLKRYSTQLFFPEYEDYTIGSNLLEDEESKDYSQTGMFIQDSTKLGLDGVSRQEVELKPMLLLEKIHKPSYKEYKLSSSYRVDVEAKVSDKDSKSVTSRSSVRVRAGEFIPGIKVEEAYQDYRTPFKFKIIALGSDGKPMRKASVRVRVIKRNWQSVETKSSENSKQRKNTLINELVEEETFSIGSSAYEYFFSASEAGQYSITVQEKEGMSFVKIPFYAYGGAYTSWYKNEDSTFEMKTNRSSYTPGETAKVVIKSPFSKCLAIVSLEREN
;
A
#
# COMPACT_ATOMS: atom_id res chain seq x y z
N ASP A 1 -17.98 -3.15 -38.71
CA ASP A 1 -18.09 -4.19 -37.67
C ASP A 1 -16.96 -4.15 -36.64
N GLY A 2 -15.93 -3.31 -36.85
CA GLY A 2 -14.77 -3.21 -35.95
C GLY A 2 -13.65 -4.18 -36.30
N THR A 3 -13.77 -4.96 -37.37
CA THR A 3 -12.74 -5.91 -37.79
C THR A 3 -11.48 -5.17 -38.27
N PRO A 4 -10.27 -5.55 -37.81
CA PRO A 4 -9.02 -4.92 -38.24
C PRO A 4 -8.77 -5.11 -39.74
N LEU A 5 -8.18 -4.10 -40.39
CA LEU A 5 -7.94 -4.11 -41.83
C LEU A 5 -6.45 -4.23 -42.13
N SER A 6 -6.08 -5.21 -42.96
CA SER A 6 -4.73 -5.33 -43.53
C SER A 6 -4.55 -4.47 -44.77
N GLY A 7 -3.30 -4.12 -45.08
CA GLY A 7 -2.95 -3.35 -46.29
C GLY A 7 -3.35 -1.87 -46.25
N VAL A 8 -3.70 -1.33 -45.08
CA VAL A 8 -3.97 0.10 -44.90
C VAL A 8 -2.63 0.83 -44.77
N THR A 9 -2.44 1.92 -45.50
CA THR A 9 -1.25 2.77 -45.34
C THR A 9 -1.51 3.79 -44.25
N VAL A 10 -0.69 3.78 -43.20
CA VAL A 10 -0.74 4.74 -42.10
C VAL A 10 0.48 5.66 -42.21
N SER A 11 0.28 6.96 -42.05
CA SER A 11 1.32 7.99 -42.09
C SER A 11 1.26 8.87 -40.85
N SER A 12 2.40 9.18 -40.23
CA SER A 12 2.48 10.19 -39.17
C SER A 12 2.98 11.52 -39.69
N TYR A 13 2.46 12.60 -39.11
CA TYR A 13 2.84 13.97 -39.42
C TYR A 13 3.14 14.75 -38.14
N LEU A 14 4.13 15.64 -38.19
CA LEU A 14 4.46 16.57 -37.11
C LEU A 14 4.74 17.94 -37.73
N PHE A 15 4.02 18.98 -37.28
CA PHE A 15 4.02 20.31 -37.90
C PHE A 15 3.77 20.25 -39.42
N GLY A 16 2.79 19.44 -39.85
CA GLY A 16 2.42 19.26 -41.26
C GLY A 16 3.41 18.45 -42.12
N ASN A 17 4.56 18.05 -41.57
CA ASN A 17 5.57 17.27 -42.30
C ASN A 17 5.42 15.78 -42.01
N LYS A 18 5.35 14.96 -43.06
CA LYS A 18 5.34 13.49 -42.94
C LYS A 18 6.62 13.03 -42.26
N LYS A 19 6.49 12.28 -41.16
CA LYS A 19 7.61 11.75 -40.38
C LYS A 19 7.92 10.30 -40.72
N ASP A 20 6.88 9.51 -40.94
CA ASP A 20 7.01 8.09 -41.24
C ASP A 20 5.75 7.53 -41.89
N SER A 21 5.83 6.30 -42.39
CA SER A 21 4.71 5.56 -42.94
C SER A 21 4.86 4.06 -42.76
N CYS A 22 3.77 3.36 -42.50
CA CYS A 22 3.73 1.91 -42.46
C CYS A 22 2.47 1.36 -43.12
N THR A 23 2.49 0.08 -43.48
CA THR A 23 1.30 -0.63 -43.98
C THR A 23 0.86 -1.65 -42.95
N THR A 24 -0.43 -1.73 -42.66
CA THR A 24 -0.97 -2.67 -41.67
C THR A 24 -0.81 -4.12 -42.12
N ASN A 25 -0.44 -4.98 -41.17
CA ASN A 25 -0.32 -6.43 -41.36
C ASN A 25 -1.71 -7.12 -41.34
N SER A 26 -1.74 -8.46 -41.34
CA SER A 26 -2.97 -9.26 -41.28
C SER A 26 -3.81 -9.03 -40.02
N GLU A 27 -3.22 -8.52 -38.95
CA GLU A 27 -3.90 -8.20 -37.69
C GLU A 27 -4.36 -6.74 -37.64
N GLY A 28 -4.12 -5.96 -38.70
CA GLY A 28 -4.46 -4.55 -38.78
C GLY A 28 -3.52 -3.62 -38.00
N THR A 29 -2.33 -4.09 -37.62
CA THR A 29 -1.34 -3.32 -36.85
C THR A 29 -0.14 -2.92 -37.72
N CYS A 30 0.48 -1.77 -37.42
CA CYS A 30 1.81 -1.42 -37.92
C CYS A 30 2.54 -0.47 -36.96
N SER A 31 3.85 -0.32 -37.14
CA SER A 31 4.71 0.52 -36.30
C SER A 31 5.30 1.65 -37.12
N LEU A 32 5.33 2.85 -36.55
CA LEU A 32 5.86 4.05 -37.19
C LEU A 32 6.42 5.03 -36.14
N LYS A 33 7.27 5.96 -36.56
CA LYS A 33 7.75 7.04 -35.68
C LYS A 33 6.61 7.96 -35.24
N PRO A 34 6.63 8.45 -33.99
CA PRO A 34 5.55 9.26 -33.45
C PRO A 34 5.38 10.59 -34.21
N GLY A 35 4.13 11.02 -34.33
CA GLY A 35 3.71 12.33 -34.83
C GLY A 35 2.54 12.89 -34.03
N GLU A 36 2.04 14.04 -34.45
CA GLU A 36 0.84 14.68 -33.91
C GLU A 36 -0.42 14.21 -34.63
N ILE A 37 -0.35 14.04 -35.96
CA ILE A 37 -1.49 13.59 -36.77
C ILE A 37 -1.15 12.26 -37.42
N TYR A 38 -2.10 11.33 -37.38
CA TYR A 38 -2.01 10.03 -38.03
C TYR A 38 -3.09 9.94 -39.09
N VAL A 39 -2.71 9.63 -40.33
CA VAL A 39 -3.63 9.48 -41.47
C VAL A 39 -3.56 8.05 -41.96
N SER A 40 -4.71 7.38 -42.07
CA SER A 40 -4.85 6.03 -42.61
C SER A 40 -5.60 6.07 -43.94
N GLU A 41 -5.02 5.45 -44.97
CA GLU A 41 -5.51 5.45 -46.35
C GLU A 41 -5.62 4.00 -46.87
N LYS A 42 -6.73 3.68 -47.52
CA LYS A 42 -6.90 2.42 -48.26
C LYS A 42 -7.85 2.63 -49.43
N ASN A 43 -7.35 2.43 -50.65
CA ASN A 43 -8.07 2.82 -51.88
C ASN A 43 -8.44 4.30 -51.82
N ASP A 44 -9.71 4.65 -52.01
CA ASP A 44 -10.21 6.03 -51.95
C ASP A 44 -10.69 6.45 -50.54
N ASP A 45 -10.61 5.55 -49.55
CA ASP A 45 -11.02 5.84 -48.17
C ASP A 45 -9.85 6.41 -47.36
N MET A 46 -10.16 7.45 -46.57
CA MET A 46 -9.21 8.11 -45.67
C MET A 46 -9.85 8.38 -44.31
N ALA A 47 -9.08 8.16 -43.24
CA ALA A 47 -9.41 8.57 -41.89
C ALA A 47 -8.17 9.19 -41.22
N PHE A 48 -8.37 10.03 -40.21
CA PHE A 48 -7.27 10.61 -39.45
C PHE A 48 -7.61 10.76 -37.97
N VAL A 49 -6.58 10.84 -37.14
CA VAL A 49 -6.67 11.19 -35.71
C VAL A 49 -5.58 12.21 -35.36
N ASP A 50 -5.92 13.19 -34.53
CA ASP A 50 -4.99 14.18 -33.97
C ASP A 50 -4.76 13.88 -32.48
N ASN A 51 -3.51 13.68 -32.09
CA ASN A 51 -3.15 13.36 -30.72
C ASN A 51 -3.29 14.55 -29.76
N ARG A 52 -3.46 15.78 -30.26
CA ARG A 52 -3.60 17.00 -29.42
C ARG A 52 -5.00 17.15 -28.82
N ASP A 53 -6.02 16.68 -29.54
CA ASP A 53 -7.43 16.86 -29.15
C ASP A 53 -8.07 15.58 -28.57
N TYR A 54 -7.42 14.42 -28.74
CA TYR A 54 -7.97 13.11 -28.39
C TYR A 54 -7.09 12.31 -27.41
N GLU A 55 -6.26 12.97 -26.60
CA GLU A 55 -5.54 12.30 -25.53
C GLU A 55 -6.53 11.71 -24.52
N LEU A 56 -6.60 10.37 -24.47
CA LEU A 56 -7.34 9.68 -23.43
C LEU A 56 -6.58 9.82 -22.12
N SER A 57 -7.13 10.61 -21.20
CA SER A 57 -6.58 10.73 -19.86
C SER A 57 -6.52 9.36 -19.19
N MET A 58 -5.31 8.85 -18.99
CA MET A 58 -5.06 7.61 -18.25
C MET A 58 -5.11 7.80 -16.73
N TYR A 59 -5.38 9.02 -16.26
CA TYR A 59 -5.31 9.36 -14.84
C TYR A 59 -6.25 8.51 -13.97
N SER A 60 -7.43 8.13 -14.49
CA SER A 60 -8.37 7.25 -13.78
C SER A 60 -7.97 5.77 -13.80
N LEU A 61 -7.05 5.37 -14.68
CA LEU A 61 -6.64 3.97 -14.88
C LEU A 61 -5.33 3.62 -14.14
N VAL A 62 -4.43 4.60 -13.94
CA VAL A 62 -3.14 4.38 -13.28
C VAL A 62 -3.11 5.10 -11.93
N ARG A 63 -3.37 4.35 -10.84
CA ARG A 63 -3.37 4.87 -9.44
C ARG A 63 -2.04 5.48 -8.98
N SER A 64 -0.97 5.30 -9.75
CA SER A 64 0.35 5.86 -9.45
C SER A 64 1.19 6.04 -10.71
N GLY A 65 1.23 7.26 -11.25
CA GLY A 65 2.23 7.67 -12.23
C GLY A 65 1.64 8.07 -13.57
N SER A 66 1.92 9.30 -13.97
CA SER A 66 1.81 9.74 -15.35
C SER A 66 2.49 8.73 -16.26
N TYR A 67 1.81 8.33 -17.33
CA TYR A 67 2.48 7.74 -18.48
C TYR A 67 3.63 8.68 -18.87
N SER A 68 4.87 8.19 -18.81
CA SER A 68 6.05 9.00 -19.07
C SER A 68 6.88 8.34 -20.15
N SER A 69 6.93 8.99 -21.30
CA SER A 69 7.85 8.65 -22.40
C SER A 69 9.32 8.76 -21.99
N GLU A 70 9.63 9.28 -20.79
CA GLU A 70 10.98 9.26 -20.22
C GLU A 70 11.31 7.95 -19.48
N ALA A 71 10.36 7.01 -19.32
CA ALA A 71 10.60 5.74 -18.65
C ALA A 71 11.69 4.88 -19.32
N ILE A 72 11.90 5.06 -20.62
CA ILE A 72 12.93 4.38 -21.43
C ILE A 72 14.32 5.01 -21.20
N LYS A 73 14.39 6.27 -20.77
CA LYS A 73 15.66 7.00 -20.66
C LYS A 73 16.49 6.46 -19.48
N PRO A 74 17.82 6.40 -19.60
CA PRO A 74 18.65 6.00 -18.47
C PRO A 74 18.48 6.99 -17.32
N LEU A 75 18.38 6.44 -16.11
CA LEU A 75 17.96 7.16 -14.93
C LEU A 75 18.85 6.80 -13.74
N ILE A 76 19.41 7.83 -13.09
CA ILE A 76 20.19 7.64 -11.86
C ILE A 76 19.24 7.46 -10.69
N SER A 77 19.55 6.46 -9.88
CA SER A 77 18.86 6.09 -8.64
C SER A 77 19.90 5.94 -7.53
N GLY A 78 19.50 6.06 -6.27
CA GLY A 78 20.44 5.93 -5.17
C GLY A 78 19.88 6.35 -3.82
N SER A 79 20.70 6.21 -2.79
CA SER A 79 20.38 6.62 -1.43
C SER A 79 21.60 7.18 -0.73
N VAL A 80 21.39 8.14 0.16
CA VAL A 80 22.43 8.75 0.99
C VAL A 80 22.31 8.26 2.42
N PHE A 81 23.45 8.07 3.07
CA PHE A 81 23.61 7.58 4.43
C PHE A 81 24.53 8.53 5.18
N TYR A 82 24.30 8.67 6.48
CA TYR A 82 25.08 9.51 7.38
C TYR A 82 25.48 8.72 8.63
N ASP A 83 26.52 9.15 9.33
CA ASP A 83 26.85 8.59 10.65
C ASP A 83 25.75 8.88 11.68
N ARG A 84 25.09 10.04 11.56
CA ARG A 84 23.88 10.44 12.30
C ARG A 84 23.06 11.43 11.47
N LYS A 85 21.79 11.69 11.82
CA LYS A 85 20.96 12.70 11.11
C LYS A 85 20.75 14.00 11.88
N LEU A 86 21.39 14.16 13.06
CA LEU A 86 21.34 15.36 13.90
C LEU A 86 22.74 15.75 14.39
N TYR A 87 23.14 16.99 14.12
CA TYR A 87 24.47 17.54 14.42
C TYR A 87 24.35 18.90 15.12
N ARG A 88 25.44 19.36 15.73
CA ARG A 88 25.58 20.72 16.25
C ARG A 88 26.50 21.55 15.35
N PRO A 89 26.42 22.90 15.40
CA PRO A 89 27.49 23.74 14.90
C PRO A 89 28.87 23.27 15.44
N GLY A 90 29.87 23.20 14.57
CA GLY A 90 31.20 22.65 14.88
C GLY A 90 31.37 21.14 14.68
N ASP A 91 30.28 20.37 14.51
CA ASP A 91 30.39 18.93 14.26
C ASP A 91 30.86 18.63 12.82
N LYS A 92 31.42 17.43 12.64
CA LYS A 92 31.73 16.85 11.33
C LYS A 92 30.61 15.89 10.90
N VAL A 93 30.04 16.12 9.72
CA VAL A 93 29.07 15.26 9.03
C VAL A 93 29.84 14.29 8.15
N SER A 94 29.71 12.98 8.41
CA SER A 94 30.27 11.95 7.54
C SER A 94 29.15 11.31 6.74
N TRP A 95 29.26 11.28 5.41
CA TRP A 95 28.19 10.80 4.54
C TRP A 95 28.72 9.87 3.44
N LYS A 96 27.84 8.98 2.98
CA LYS A 96 28.07 8.05 1.86
C LYS A 96 26.81 7.93 1.02
N ALA A 97 26.94 7.86 -0.29
CA ALA A 97 25.86 7.52 -1.19
C ALA A 97 26.18 6.26 -2.01
N LEU A 98 25.16 5.46 -2.27
CA LEU A 98 25.21 4.31 -3.19
C LEU A 98 24.32 4.63 -4.39
N LEU A 99 24.90 4.63 -5.58
CA LEU A 99 24.30 5.10 -6.81
C LEU A 99 24.19 3.97 -7.85
N GLY A 100 23.03 3.84 -8.46
CA GLY A 100 22.72 2.88 -9.51
C GLY A 100 22.14 3.54 -10.75
N LEU A 101 22.41 2.97 -11.91
CA LEU A 101 21.79 3.36 -13.16
C LEU A 101 20.72 2.33 -13.54
N ARG A 102 19.51 2.82 -13.80
CA ARG A 102 18.43 2.06 -14.42
C ARG A 102 18.35 2.39 -15.89
N GLU A 103 18.38 1.38 -16.74
CA GLU A 103 18.21 1.52 -18.19
C GLU A 103 17.46 0.30 -18.73
N LYS A 104 16.34 0.53 -19.44
CA LYS A 104 15.51 -0.54 -20.01
C LYS A 104 15.14 -1.62 -18.99
N GLY A 105 14.73 -1.17 -17.79
CA GLY A 105 14.42 -2.01 -16.64
C GLY A 105 15.56 -2.86 -16.07
N LYS A 106 16.81 -2.67 -16.51
CA LYS A 106 18.00 -3.28 -15.90
C LYS A 106 18.64 -2.30 -14.94
N TYR A 107 19.03 -2.79 -13.77
CA TYR A 107 19.77 -2.02 -12.77
C TYR A 107 21.22 -2.46 -12.78
N ARG A 108 22.13 -1.49 -12.74
CA ARG A 108 23.56 -1.72 -12.54
C ARG A 108 24.15 -0.62 -11.65
N ALA A 109 25.32 -0.87 -11.07
CA ALA A 109 26.07 0.17 -10.38
C ALA A 109 26.36 1.35 -11.33
N ALA A 110 26.20 2.57 -10.82
CA ALA A 110 26.61 3.78 -11.52
C ALA A 110 28.12 4.01 -11.31
N GLY A 111 28.92 3.03 -11.75
CA GLY A 111 30.33 2.96 -11.41
C GLY A 111 31.23 3.82 -12.30
N ASN A 112 32.31 4.35 -11.72
CA ASN A 112 33.29 5.20 -12.41
C ASN A 112 32.70 6.45 -13.08
N MET A 113 31.59 6.96 -12.55
CA MET A 113 30.85 8.10 -13.08
C MET A 113 31.11 9.36 -12.24
N SER A 114 31.06 10.53 -12.88
CA SER A 114 31.21 11.81 -12.20
C SER A 114 29.86 12.35 -11.71
N PHE A 115 29.84 12.84 -10.48
CA PHE A 115 28.70 13.44 -9.83
C PHE A 115 29.09 14.78 -9.19
N GLU A 116 28.23 15.78 -9.34
CA GLU A 116 28.34 17.04 -8.60
C GLU A 116 27.58 16.89 -7.28
N VAL A 117 28.27 17.04 -6.16
CA VAL A 117 27.69 16.93 -4.82
C VAL A 117 27.65 18.30 -4.19
N LYS A 118 26.45 18.76 -3.85
CA LYS A 118 26.19 20.04 -3.19
C LYS A 118 25.51 19.82 -1.83
N ILE A 119 25.90 20.59 -0.83
CA ILE A 119 25.12 20.70 0.42
C ILE A 119 24.65 22.15 0.54
N THR A 120 23.35 22.33 0.72
CA THR A 120 22.74 23.62 1.05
C THR A 120 22.31 23.66 2.50
N ASP A 121 22.51 24.79 3.15
CA ASP A 121 22.10 25.03 4.53
C ASP A 121 20.58 25.26 4.67
N ALA A 122 20.14 25.56 5.90
CA ALA A 122 18.73 25.82 6.21
C ALA A 122 18.13 27.06 5.51
N LYS A 123 18.98 27.96 5.01
CA LYS A 123 18.59 29.16 4.23
C LYS A 123 18.65 28.91 2.73
N GLY A 124 19.11 27.73 2.30
CA GLY A 124 19.30 27.38 0.90
C GLY A 124 20.64 27.85 0.33
N GLU A 125 21.57 28.33 1.16
CA GLU A 125 22.90 28.75 0.74
C GLU A 125 23.81 27.53 0.53
N GLU A 126 24.58 27.52 -0.55
CA GLU A 126 25.55 26.44 -0.82
C GLU A 126 26.74 26.54 0.13
N VAL A 127 26.93 25.50 0.94
CA VAL A 127 28.01 25.43 1.95
C VAL A 127 29.04 24.35 1.64
N TYR A 128 28.77 23.51 0.65
CA TYR A 128 29.68 22.47 0.15
C TYR A 128 29.39 22.23 -1.33
N SER A 129 30.44 22.12 -2.13
CA SER A 129 30.35 21.71 -3.53
C SER A 129 31.60 20.97 -3.96
N LYS A 130 31.44 19.73 -4.46
CA LYS A 130 32.54 18.91 -4.99
C LYS A 130 32.07 18.06 -6.16
N ASN A 131 32.94 17.91 -7.15
CA ASN A 131 32.80 16.87 -8.17
C ASN A 131 33.52 15.60 -7.70
N LEU A 132 32.77 14.52 -7.53
CA LEU A 132 33.30 13.22 -7.09
C LEU A 132 33.09 12.17 -8.18
N LYS A 133 34.04 11.24 -8.26
CA LYS A 133 33.92 10.05 -9.11
C LYS A 133 33.49 8.87 -8.25
N SER A 134 32.47 8.14 -8.68
CA SER A 134 32.02 6.93 -7.98
C SER A 134 33.00 5.78 -8.12
N SER A 135 33.01 4.89 -7.12
CA SER A 135 33.68 3.59 -7.21
C SER A 135 33.07 2.70 -8.29
N GLU A 136 33.64 1.54 -8.57
CA GLU A 136 33.07 0.57 -9.52
C GLU A 136 31.66 0.11 -9.11
N GLU A 137 31.42 0.01 -7.81
CA GLU A 137 30.13 -0.36 -7.20
C GLU A 137 29.16 0.81 -7.08
N GLY A 138 29.51 2.00 -7.56
CA GLY A 138 28.64 3.19 -7.54
C GLY A 138 28.65 3.95 -6.21
N GLY A 139 29.66 3.75 -5.37
CA GLY A 139 29.80 4.46 -4.10
C GLY A 139 30.48 5.82 -4.23
N ILE A 140 29.95 6.85 -3.58
CA ILE A 140 30.66 8.12 -3.29
C ILE A 140 30.53 8.44 -1.80
N TRP A 141 31.50 9.14 -1.22
CA TRP A 141 31.48 9.53 0.19
C TRP A 141 32.27 10.80 0.43
N GLY A 142 32.03 11.42 1.57
CA GLY A 142 32.73 12.63 1.96
C GLY A 142 32.41 13.07 3.36
N ASP A 143 33.08 14.15 3.75
CA ASP A 143 32.92 14.81 5.02
C ASP A 143 32.59 16.29 4.81
N TYR A 144 31.73 16.84 5.67
CA TYR A 144 31.45 18.27 5.77
C TYR A 144 31.59 18.72 7.22
N SER A 145 32.48 19.68 7.48
CA SER A 145 32.66 20.27 8.81
C SER A 145 31.76 21.48 8.94
N ILE A 146 30.78 21.42 9.85
CA ILE A 146 29.82 22.49 10.08
C ILE A 146 30.53 23.63 10.82
N PRO A 147 30.53 24.88 10.29
CA PRO A 147 31.09 26.03 11.00
C PRO A 147 30.43 26.25 12.38
N GLY A 148 31.16 26.85 13.32
CA GLY A 148 30.61 27.15 14.66
C GLY A 148 29.44 28.16 14.64
N GLU A 149 29.38 29.01 13.63
CA GLU A 149 28.33 30.02 13.42
C GLU A 149 27.31 29.60 12.35
N ALA A 150 27.26 28.31 12.02
CA ALA A 150 26.38 27.80 10.98
C ALA A 150 24.89 28.01 11.32
N SER A 151 24.06 28.18 10.28
CA SER A 151 22.61 28.29 10.45
C SER A 151 22.04 26.99 11.04
N LEU A 152 21.07 27.12 11.95
CA LEU A 152 20.33 25.99 12.49
C LEU A 152 19.18 25.61 11.53
N GLY A 153 18.82 24.34 11.51
CA GLY A 153 17.70 23.78 10.73
C GLY A 153 18.11 22.64 9.79
N HIS A 154 17.31 22.45 8.74
CA HIS A 154 17.47 21.35 7.78
C HIS A 154 18.48 21.68 6.70
N TYR A 155 19.49 20.84 6.56
CA TYR A 155 20.47 20.87 5.47
C TYR A 155 20.08 19.83 4.44
N THR A 156 20.37 20.10 3.18
CA THR A 156 20.04 19.21 2.06
C THR A 156 21.31 18.87 1.29
N ILE A 157 21.60 17.58 1.13
CA ILE A 157 22.59 17.12 0.15
C ILE A 157 21.87 16.86 -1.18
N ARG A 158 22.48 17.30 -2.28
CA ARG A 158 22.08 17.00 -3.65
C ARG A 158 23.26 16.39 -4.38
N ILE A 159 22.97 15.34 -5.14
CA ILE A 159 23.94 14.63 -5.97
C ILE A 159 23.37 14.64 -7.38
N ASP A 160 23.99 15.46 -8.22
CA ASP A 160 23.63 15.69 -9.61
C ASP A 160 24.57 14.93 -10.55
N SER A 161 24.08 14.61 -11.74
CA SER A 161 24.83 13.89 -12.78
C SER A 161 24.50 14.46 -14.15
N SER A 162 25.05 13.86 -15.22
CA SER A 162 24.64 14.17 -16.60
C SER A 162 23.20 13.75 -16.93
N TYR A 163 22.55 12.97 -16.06
CA TYR A 163 21.16 12.55 -16.22
C TYR A 163 20.23 13.52 -15.48
N LYS A 164 18.98 13.65 -15.95
CA LYS A 164 17.99 14.60 -15.42
C LYS A 164 17.64 14.41 -13.93
N GLN A 165 17.88 13.23 -13.37
CA GLN A 165 17.47 12.94 -11.99
C GLN A 165 18.56 13.30 -10.98
N THR A 166 18.16 14.06 -9.98
CA THR A 166 18.95 14.39 -8.79
C THR A 166 18.64 13.43 -7.65
N ILE A 167 19.66 12.94 -6.96
CA ILE A 167 19.50 12.22 -5.69
C ILE A 167 19.63 13.24 -4.55
N SER A 168 18.74 13.18 -3.56
CA SER A 168 18.77 14.10 -2.43
C SER A 168 18.35 13.43 -1.13
N ASP A 169 18.93 13.89 -0.01
CA ASP A 169 18.52 13.56 1.35
C ASP A 169 18.82 14.77 2.25
N THR A 170 18.43 14.69 3.52
CA THR A 170 18.57 15.77 4.49
C THR A 170 19.23 15.29 5.79
N PHE A 171 19.85 16.23 6.49
CA PHE A 171 20.28 16.10 7.88
C PHE A 171 19.97 17.40 8.62
N GLN A 172 19.96 17.38 9.94
CA GLN A 172 19.57 18.53 10.76
C GLN A 172 20.75 19.05 11.59
N VAL A 173 20.88 20.37 11.68
CA VAL A 173 21.87 21.07 12.52
C VAL A 173 21.12 21.87 13.56
N GLU A 174 21.28 21.53 14.84
CA GLU A 174 20.57 22.19 15.95
C GLU A 174 21.49 22.40 17.14
N GLU A 175 21.17 23.39 17.97
CA GLU A 175 21.67 23.43 19.33
C GLU A 175 20.79 22.53 20.21
N PHE A 176 21.31 21.35 20.56
CA PHE A 176 20.66 20.48 21.53
C PHE A 176 21.49 20.34 22.80
N ARG A 177 20.81 20.29 23.94
CA ARG A 177 21.41 19.95 25.23
C ARG A 177 21.17 18.47 25.53
N PRO A 178 22.17 17.74 26.04
CA PRO A 178 21.95 16.39 26.52
C PRO A 178 20.91 16.41 27.64
N VAL A 179 19.94 15.53 27.56
CA VAL A 179 18.95 15.32 28.63
C VAL A 179 19.58 14.58 29.80
N SER A 180 19.25 14.99 31.03
CA SER A 180 19.82 14.43 32.27
C SER A 180 18.96 13.31 32.88
N PHE A 181 17.93 12.85 32.16
CA PHE A 181 17.01 11.82 32.61
C PHE A 181 16.52 10.96 31.44
N SER A 182 15.88 9.84 31.75
CA SER A 182 15.33 8.87 30.80
C SER A 182 13.91 8.51 31.16
N VAL A 183 13.11 8.18 30.14
CA VAL A 183 11.72 7.75 30.28
C VAL A 183 11.55 6.41 29.57
N LYS A 184 10.89 5.46 30.23
CA LYS A 184 10.60 4.13 29.69
C LYS A 184 9.13 3.79 29.84
N VAL A 185 8.51 3.35 28.75
CA VAL A 185 7.19 2.72 28.77
C VAL A 185 7.39 1.21 28.77
N GLN A 186 6.87 0.51 29.79
CA GLN A 186 7.01 -0.93 29.96
C GLN A 186 5.62 -1.57 29.99
N GLY A 187 5.44 -2.66 29.24
CA GLY A 187 4.17 -3.38 29.15
C GLY A 187 4.29 -4.56 28.21
N LYS A 188 3.20 -5.33 28.06
CA LYS A 188 3.14 -6.37 27.03
C LYS A 188 3.15 -5.72 25.64
N ASN A 189 3.80 -6.39 24.69
CA ASN A 189 3.82 -6.01 23.29
C ASN A 189 2.68 -6.63 22.47
N ASP A 190 1.89 -7.52 23.07
CA ASP A 190 0.66 -8.11 22.51
C ASP A 190 -0.46 -8.10 23.56
N ALA A 191 -1.69 -7.87 23.12
CA ALA A 191 -2.91 -7.89 23.92
C ALA A 191 -4.10 -8.37 23.08
N VAL A 192 -5.17 -8.79 23.73
CA VAL A 192 -6.45 -9.10 23.07
C VAL A 192 -7.45 -7.99 23.37
N VAL A 193 -8.33 -7.69 22.41
CA VAL A 193 -9.48 -6.81 22.63
C VAL A 193 -10.26 -7.31 23.87
N SER A 194 -10.84 -6.38 24.65
CA SER A 194 -11.53 -6.63 25.94
C SER A 194 -10.61 -6.97 27.13
N GLU A 195 -9.30 -7.07 26.92
CA GLU A 195 -8.35 -7.03 28.04
C GLU A 195 -8.20 -5.60 28.56
N LYS A 196 -8.11 -5.48 29.89
CA LYS A 196 -7.57 -4.27 30.51
C LYS A 196 -6.05 -4.27 30.32
N PHE A 197 -5.59 -3.44 29.39
CA PHE A 197 -4.17 -3.33 29.06
C PHE A 197 -3.44 -2.55 30.14
N LYS A 198 -2.54 -3.24 30.84
CA LYS A 198 -1.73 -2.70 31.92
C LYS A 198 -0.31 -2.41 31.44
N PHE A 199 0.17 -1.22 31.73
CA PHE A 199 1.54 -0.79 31.42
C PHE A 199 2.02 0.22 32.49
N SER A 200 3.34 0.43 32.55
CA SER A 200 3.95 1.41 33.44
C SER A 200 4.82 2.39 32.66
N ILE A 201 4.91 3.61 33.16
CA ILE A 201 5.87 4.63 32.73
C ILE A 201 6.84 4.85 33.87
N GLU A 202 8.14 4.71 33.61
CA GLU A 202 9.22 5.00 34.56
C GLU A 202 10.00 6.22 34.09
N GLY A 203 10.14 7.23 34.96
CA GLY A 203 11.02 8.37 34.78
C GLY A 203 12.18 8.32 35.79
N LYS A 204 13.42 8.37 35.29
CA LYS A 204 14.62 8.25 36.12
C LYS A 204 15.70 9.20 35.66
N TYR A 205 16.28 9.95 36.59
CA TYR A 205 17.48 10.74 36.31
C TYR A 205 18.64 9.82 35.97
N LEU A 206 19.52 10.23 35.05
CA LEU A 206 20.65 9.41 34.59
C LEU A 206 21.64 9.08 35.70
N PHE A 207 21.66 9.87 36.79
CA PHE A 207 22.44 9.60 38.00
C PHE A 207 21.76 8.65 39.00
N GLY A 208 20.56 8.14 38.71
CA GLY A 208 19.95 7.03 39.44
C GLY A 208 18.70 7.36 40.26
N ALA A 209 18.42 8.63 40.56
CA ALA A 209 17.26 8.99 41.38
C ALA A 209 15.93 8.89 40.60
N PRO A 210 14.82 8.51 41.26
CA PRO A 210 13.49 8.55 40.66
C PRO A 210 13.06 9.99 40.37
N MET A 211 12.31 10.18 39.27
CA MET A 211 11.65 11.45 38.98
C MET A 211 10.32 11.55 39.74
N SER A 212 10.40 11.59 41.07
CA SER A 212 9.22 11.63 41.95
C SER A 212 8.32 12.83 41.62
N GLU A 213 7.02 12.57 41.45
CA GLU A 213 5.99 13.59 41.17
C GLU A 213 6.20 14.43 39.89
N ALA A 214 7.07 13.97 38.98
CA ALA A 214 7.27 14.63 37.70
C ALA A 214 6.00 14.59 36.84
N GLU A 215 5.75 15.66 36.10
CA GLU A 215 4.59 15.77 35.21
C GLU A 215 4.71 14.76 34.07
N LEU A 216 3.62 14.04 33.81
CA LEU A 216 3.48 13.02 32.77
C LEU A 216 2.30 13.39 31.85
N GLU A 217 2.59 13.63 30.58
CA GLU A 217 1.61 13.69 29.50
C GLU A 217 1.57 12.32 28.79
N LEU A 218 0.42 11.67 28.81
CA LEU A 218 0.20 10.36 28.21
C LEU A 218 -0.71 10.50 26.98
N THR A 219 -0.30 9.91 25.86
CA THR A 219 -1.09 9.84 24.64
C THR A 219 -1.13 8.42 24.10
N LEU A 220 -2.32 7.86 23.92
CA LEU A 220 -2.53 6.57 23.23
C LEU A 220 -3.20 6.82 21.89
N LYS A 221 -2.60 6.32 20.82
CA LYS A 221 -3.13 6.40 19.46
C LYS A 221 -3.28 5.02 18.86
N ARG A 222 -4.49 4.69 18.41
CA ARG A 222 -4.75 3.47 17.64
C ARG A 222 -4.49 3.70 16.14
N TYR A 223 -3.86 2.71 15.52
CA TYR A 223 -3.61 2.63 14.09
C TYR A 223 -4.06 1.28 13.55
N SER A 224 -4.72 1.28 12.40
CA SER A 224 -4.86 0.06 11.60
C SER A 224 -3.48 -0.53 11.29
N THR A 225 -3.37 -1.85 11.30
CA THR A 225 -2.14 -2.55 10.96
C THR A 225 -2.45 -3.74 10.07
N GLN A 226 -1.66 -3.92 9.03
CA GLN A 226 -1.59 -5.20 8.36
C GLN A 226 -0.66 -6.12 9.15
N LEU A 227 -0.99 -7.40 9.18
CA LEU A 227 -0.19 -8.42 9.83
C LEU A 227 0.62 -9.15 8.75
N PHE A 228 1.91 -9.35 9.02
CA PHE A 228 2.81 -10.06 8.12
C PHE A 228 3.56 -11.14 8.91
N PHE A 229 3.50 -12.36 8.39
CA PHE A 229 4.26 -13.50 8.88
C PHE A 229 5.03 -14.10 7.69
N PRO A 230 6.38 -14.07 7.68
CA PRO A 230 7.17 -14.49 6.52
C PRO A 230 6.86 -15.90 6.03
N GLU A 231 6.59 -16.84 6.94
CA GLU A 231 6.24 -18.24 6.61
C GLU A 231 4.88 -18.39 5.90
N TYR A 232 4.08 -17.33 5.86
CA TYR A 232 2.73 -17.29 5.29
C TYR A 232 2.56 -16.11 4.31
N GLU A 233 3.61 -15.73 3.59
CA GLU A 233 3.60 -14.62 2.63
C GLU A 233 2.55 -14.78 1.50
N ASP A 234 2.15 -16.01 1.21
CA ASP A 234 1.16 -16.39 0.21
C ASP A 234 -0.27 -16.51 0.78
N TYR A 235 -0.46 -16.24 2.07
CA TYR A 235 -1.77 -16.14 2.73
C TYR A 235 -2.17 -14.68 2.89
N THR A 236 -3.48 -14.43 2.80
CA THR A 236 -4.05 -13.24 3.41
C THR A 236 -4.22 -13.51 4.91
N ILE A 237 -3.64 -12.67 5.76
CA ILE A 237 -3.65 -12.85 7.21
C ILE A 237 -4.42 -11.73 7.89
N GLY A 238 -5.32 -12.11 8.80
CA GLY A 238 -6.15 -11.18 9.55
C GLY A 238 -7.12 -10.41 8.67
N SER A 239 -7.53 -9.24 9.13
CA SER A 239 -8.54 -8.43 8.45
C SER A 239 -8.09 -7.98 7.08
N ASN A 240 -8.94 -8.23 6.07
CA ASN A 240 -8.81 -7.67 4.74
C ASN A 240 -10.17 -7.09 4.34
N LEU A 241 -10.26 -5.76 4.41
CA LEU A 241 -11.45 -5.02 4.03
C LEU A 241 -11.50 -4.95 2.51
N LEU A 242 -12.62 -5.37 1.92
CA LEU A 242 -12.83 -5.19 0.49
C LEU A 242 -13.10 -3.69 0.24
N GLU A 243 -12.58 -3.16 -0.87
CA GLU A 243 -12.66 -1.71 -1.18
C GLU A 243 -14.09 -1.16 -1.19
N ASP A 244 -15.08 -2.03 -1.40
CA ASP A 244 -16.51 -1.72 -1.44
C ASP A 244 -17.23 -1.86 -0.09
N GLU A 245 -16.51 -2.16 1.00
CA GLU A 245 -17.07 -2.22 2.35
C GLU A 245 -16.83 -0.91 3.11
N GLU A 246 -17.91 -0.16 3.38
CA GLU A 246 -17.86 1.03 4.22
C GLU A 246 -17.48 0.65 5.66
N SER A 247 -16.33 1.15 6.13
CA SER A 247 -16.07 1.20 7.57
C SER A 247 -16.87 2.37 8.16
N LYS A 248 -17.56 2.16 9.30
CA LYS A 248 -18.20 3.26 10.04
C LYS A 248 -17.18 4.22 10.68
N ASP A 249 -15.89 3.87 10.62
CA ASP A 249 -14.78 4.61 11.18
C ASP A 249 -13.80 4.95 10.05
N TYR A 250 -14.20 5.90 9.19
CA TYR A 250 -13.37 6.42 8.07
C TYR A 250 -11.99 6.89 8.53
N SER A 251 -11.83 7.20 9.82
CA SER A 251 -10.57 7.68 10.38
C SER A 251 -9.50 6.58 10.51
N GLN A 252 -9.89 5.29 10.60
CA GLN A 252 -9.03 4.20 11.08
C GLN A 252 -8.31 4.50 12.42
N THR A 253 -8.73 5.54 13.15
CA THR A 253 -8.08 6.13 14.33
C THR A 253 -9.07 6.35 15.49
N GLY A 254 -10.12 5.54 15.62
CA GLY A 254 -11.16 5.72 16.65
C GLY A 254 -10.79 5.38 18.10
N MET A 255 -9.52 5.44 18.50
CA MET A 255 -9.12 5.43 19.91
C MET A 255 -7.95 6.40 20.10
N PHE A 256 -8.26 7.54 20.69
CA PHE A 256 -7.33 8.57 21.13
C PHE A 256 -7.61 8.84 22.61
N ILE A 257 -6.62 8.58 23.45
CA ILE A 257 -6.69 8.92 24.88
C ILE A 257 -5.53 9.87 25.13
N GLN A 258 -5.85 11.04 25.66
CA GLN A 258 -4.86 11.98 26.16
C GLN A 258 -5.18 12.24 27.62
N ASP A 259 -4.16 12.10 28.47
CA ASP A 259 -4.29 12.32 29.91
C ASP A 259 -3.02 13.00 30.44
N SER A 260 -3.18 13.75 31.51
CA SER A 260 -2.10 14.45 32.20
C SER A 260 -2.14 14.06 33.67
N THR A 261 -1.03 13.51 34.16
CA THR A 261 -0.89 13.03 35.53
C THR A 261 0.54 13.22 36.03
N LYS A 262 0.88 12.60 37.15
CA LYS A 262 2.24 12.62 37.72
C LYS A 262 2.80 11.22 37.87
N LEU A 263 4.13 11.13 37.89
CA LEU A 263 4.82 9.93 38.35
C LEU A 263 4.63 9.76 39.87
N GLY A 264 4.62 8.51 40.34
CA GLY A 264 4.63 8.21 41.77
C GLY A 264 5.92 8.65 42.45
N LEU A 265 5.98 8.52 43.78
CA LEU A 265 7.20 8.81 44.55
C LEU A 265 8.38 7.90 44.16
N ASP A 266 8.09 6.70 43.64
CA ASP A 266 9.06 5.76 43.08
C ASP A 266 9.52 6.14 41.66
N GLY A 267 9.01 7.23 41.08
CA GLY A 267 9.28 7.62 39.69
C GLY A 267 8.50 6.78 38.68
N VAL A 268 7.47 6.04 39.11
CA VAL A 268 6.69 5.15 38.25
C VAL A 268 5.21 5.53 38.27
N SER A 269 4.58 5.60 37.10
CA SER A 269 3.13 5.68 36.94
C SER A 269 2.62 4.35 36.37
N ARG A 270 1.56 3.78 36.96
CA ARG A 270 0.96 2.50 36.54
C ARG A 270 -0.41 2.80 35.93
N GLN A 271 -0.60 2.40 34.68
CA GLN A 271 -1.75 2.74 33.86
C GLN A 271 -2.52 1.48 33.46
N GLU A 272 -3.84 1.63 33.33
CA GLU A 272 -4.75 0.56 32.93
C GLU A 272 -5.81 1.12 31.97
N VAL A 273 -5.86 0.59 30.75
CA VAL A 273 -6.75 1.08 29.69
C VAL A 273 -7.56 -0.08 29.10
N GLU A 274 -8.85 0.12 28.90
CA GLU A 274 -9.71 -0.84 28.21
C GLU A 274 -9.53 -0.73 26.69
N LEU A 275 -9.15 -1.83 26.04
CA LEU A 275 -8.94 -1.89 24.59
C LEU A 275 -10.25 -2.23 23.85
N LYS A 276 -10.72 -1.31 23.00
CA LYS A 276 -11.98 -1.43 22.25
C LYS A 276 -11.77 -1.99 20.83
N PRO A 277 -12.65 -2.90 20.35
CA PRO A 277 -12.56 -3.46 19.00
C PRO A 277 -12.61 -2.39 17.90
N MET A 278 -11.97 -2.67 16.76
CA MET A 278 -12.22 -1.98 15.50
C MET A 278 -13.39 -2.64 14.79
N LEU A 279 -14.60 -2.40 15.29
CA LEU A 279 -15.81 -3.10 14.90
C LEU A 279 -16.20 -2.83 13.43
N LEU A 280 -16.41 -3.92 12.70
CA LEU A 280 -17.00 -4.00 11.37
C LEU A 280 -18.27 -4.86 11.43
N LEU A 281 -19.27 -4.53 10.61
CA LEU A 281 -20.50 -5.32 10.47
C LEU A 281 -20.57 -5.93 9.08
N GLU A 282 -20.46 -7.26 8.97
CA GLU A 282 -20.74 -7.98 7.74
C GLU A 282 -22.24 -8.24 7.65
N LYS A 283 -22.89 -7.53 6.72
CA LYS A 283 -24.33 -7.60 6.48
C LYS A 283 -24.66 -8.62 5.40
N ILE A 284 -25.46 -9.60 5.75
CA ILE A 284 -26.07 -10.58 4.85
C ILE A 284 -27.51 -10.17 4.61
N HIS A 285 -27.92 -10.09 3.34
CA HIS A 285 -29.27 -9.65 2.95
C HIS A 285 -30.17 -10.84 2.58
N LYS A 286 -29.59 -11.93 2.08
CA LYS A 286 -30.29 -13.15 1.66
C LYS A 286 -29.63 -14.41 2.26
N PRO A 287 -30.41 -15.48 2.54
CA PRO A 287 -31.87 -15.58 2.37
C PRO A 287 -32.66 -14.81 3.44
N SER A 288 -32.01 -14.41 4.54
CA SER A 288 -32.57 -13.55 5.58
C SER A 288 -31.52 -12.55 6.07
N TYR A 289 -31.98 -11.43 6.60
CA TYR A 289 -31.07 -10.40 7.11
C TYR A 289 -30.32 -10.89 8.35
N LYS A 290 -28.99 -10.86 8.29
CA LYS A 290 -28.10 -11.17 9.43
C LYS A 290 -26.92 -10.21 9.46
N GLU A 291 -26.44 -9.92 10.65
CA GLU A 291 -25.21 -9.14 10.87
C GLU A 291 -24.20 -9.96 11.67
N TYR A 292 -22.95 -9.99 11.21
CA TYR A 292 -21.85 -10.60 11.92
C TYR A 292 -20.89 -9.49 12.38
N LYS A 293 -20.55 -9.49 13.68
CA LYS A 293 -19.57 -8.58 14.25
C LYS A 293 -18.17 -9.11 13.95
N LEU A 294 -17.39 -8.29 13.26
CA LEU A 294 -16.01 -8.56 12.89
C LEU A 294 -15.11 -7.47 13.49
N SER A 295 -13.85 -7.77 13.73
CA SER A 295 -12.88 -6.77 14.18
C SER A 295 -11.51 -7.07 13.61
N SER A 296 -10.84 -6.00 13.21
CA SER A 296 -9.46 -6.04 12.74
C SER A 296 -8.50 -6.05 13.93
N SER A 297 -7.33 -6.67 13.74
CA SER A 297 -6.20 -6.42 14.64
C SER A 297 -5.65 -5.02 14.37
N TYR A 298 -5.09 -4.37 15.39
CA TYR A 298 -4.58 -3.00 15.29
C TYR A 298 -3.34 -2.80 16.15
N ARG A 299 -2.66 -1.68 15.95
CA ARG A 299 -1.55 -1.24 16.81
C ARG A 299 -2.02 -0.10 17.69
N VAL A 300 -1.63 -0.10 18.95
CA VAL A 300 -1.74 1.08 19.83
C VAL A 300 -0.35 1.57 20.14
N ASP A 301 -0.11 2.84 19.86
CA ASP A 301 1.12 3.51 20.25
C ASP A 301 0.87 4.27 21.54
N VAL A 302 1.68 3.97 22.54
CA VAL A 302 1.69 4.62 23.84
C VAL A 302 2.86 5.58 23.86
N GLU A 303 2.57 6.87 23.93
CA GLU A 303 3.54 7.95 24.01
C GLU A 303 3.45 8.60 25.39
N ALA A 304 4.59 8.64 26.09
CA ALA A 304 4.71 9.19 27.43
C ALA A 304 5.78 10.27 27.43
N LYS A 305 5.37 11.52 27.69
CA LYS A 305 6.27 12.66 27.83
C LYS A 305 6.35 13.02 29.31
N VAL A 306 7.56 12.92 29.88
CA VAL A 306 7.82 13.29 31.27
C VAL A 306 8.66 14.55 31.29
N SER A 307 8.27 15.52 32.12
CA SER A 307 8.98 16.78 32.29
C SER A 307 9.69 16.87 33.65
N ASP A 308 10.93 17.37 33.66
CA ASP A 308 11.66 17.70 34.89
C ASP A 308 11.22 19.07 35.46
N LYS A 309 11.82 19.46 36.60
CA LYS A 309 11.52 20.74 37.27
C LYS A 309 11.91 21.98 36.45
N ASP A 310 12.82 21.84 35.49
CA ASP A 310 13.22 22.91 34.57
C ASP A 310 12.32 22.96 33.32
N SER A 311 11.22 22.19 33.29
CA SER A 311 10.34 22.01 32.13
C SER A 311 11.04 21.40 30.90
N LYS A 312 12.19 20.74 31.08
CA LYS A 312 12.77 19.90 30.02
C LYS A 312 11.97 18.61 29.99
N SER A 313 11.68 18.11 28.79
CA SER A 313 10.90 16.88 28.64
C SER A 313 11.62 15.83 27.83
N VAL A 314 11.43 14.57 28.20
CA VAL A 314 11.80 13.40 27.39
C VAL A 314 10.53 12.64 27.05
N THR A 315 10.36 12.32 25.77
CA THR A 315 9.26 11.50 25.29
C THR A 315 9.76 10.09 25.00
N SER A 316 9.04 9.09 25.50
CA SER A 316 9.26 7.69 25.24
C SER A 316 8.02 7.09 24.58
N ARG A 317 8.22 6.19 23.62
CA ARG A 317 7.12 5.55 22.88
C ARG A 317 7.29 4.05 22.91
N SER A 318 6.16 3.35 23.08
CA SER A 318 6.06 1.91 22.91
C SER A 318 4.84 1.60 22.03
N SER A 319 4.85 0.43 21.40
CA SER A 319 3.75 -0.03 20.55
C SER A 319 3.30 -1.40 21.03
N VAL A 320 1.98 -1.59 21.11
CA VAL A 320 1.35 -2.88 21.42
C VAL A 320 0.49 -3.32 20.24
N ARG A 321 0.61 -4.58 19.84
CA ARG A 321 -0.32 -5.23 18.93
C ARG A 321 -1.56 -5.64 19.70
N VAL A 322 -2.73 -5.29 19.20
CA VAL A 322 -4.01 -5.68 19.78
C VAL A 322 -4.75 -6.57 18.79
N ARG A 323 -4.99 -7.82 19.19
CA ARG A 323 -5.70 -8.81 18.40
C ARG A 323 -7.19 -8.76 18.69
N ALA A 324 -7.99 -8.97 17.65
CA ALA A 324 -9.44 -9.01 17.72
C ALA A 324 -10.03 -10.27 18.39
N GLY A 325 -9.17 -11.24 18.74
CA GLY A 325 -9.57 -12.54 19.28
C GLY A 325 -8.38 -13.42 19.65
N GLU A 326 -8.63 -14.67 20.04
CA GLU A 326 -7.60 -15.56 20.60
C GLU A 326 -6.54 -15.96 19.57
N PHE A 327 -6.90 -15.97 18.29
CA PHE A 327 -6.01 -16.25 17.17
C PHE A 327 -6.30 -15.32 15.98
N ILE A 328 -5.39 -15.32 15.02
CA ILE A 328 -5.48 -14.57 13.77
C ILE A 328 -5.74 -15.58 12.64
N PRO A 329 -6.94 -15.57 12.03
CA PRO A 329 -7.24 -16.39 10.86
C PRO A 329 -6.37 -15.99 9.66
N GLY A 330 -5.95 -16.98 8.89
CA GLY A 330 -5.28 -16.83 7.61
C GLY A 330 -5.96 -17.68 6.55
N ILE A 331 -6.03 -17.17 5.31
CA ILE A 331 -6.58 -17.90 4.18
C ILE A 331 -5.73 -17.69 2.93
N LYS A 332 -5.48 -18.79 2.23
CA LYS A 332 -4.91 -18.81 0.88
C LYS A 332 -5.92 -19.43 -0.07
N VAL A 333 -6.10 -18.85 -1.23
CA VAL A 333 -6.84 -19.46 -2.34
C VAL A 333 -5.84 -19.93 -3.40
N GLU A 334 -6.01 -21.14 -3.92
CA GLU A 334 -5.10 -21.65 -4.96
C GLU A 334 -5.29 -20.90 -6.29
N GLU A 335 -6.54 -20.69 -6.71
CA GLU A 335 -6.91 -19.90 -7.89
C GLU A 335 -8.14 -19.03 -7.56
N ALA A 336 -7.94 -17.72 -7.41
CA ALA A 336 -9.02 -16.79 -7.08
C ALA A 336 -10.00 -16.54 -8.23
N TYR A 337 -9.64 -16.95 -9.45
CA TYR A 337 -10.42 -16.75 -10.68
C TYR A 337 -10.42 -18.06 -11.48
N GLN A 338 -11.55 -18.77 -11.47
CA GLN A 338 -11.68 -20.04 -12.18
C GLN A 338 -13.12 -20.28 -12.65
N ASP A 339 -13.30 -21.28 -13.51
CA ASP A 339 -14.61 -21.67 -14.00
C ASP A 339 -15.51 -22.12 -12.83
N TYR A 340 -16.77 -21.69 -12.82
CA TYR A 340 -17.72 -22.02 -11.74
C TYR A 340 -17.94 -23.52 -11.55
N ARG A 341 -17.69 -24.32 -12.59
CA ARG A 341 -17.78 -25.79 -12.56
C ARG A 341 -16.58 -26.44 -11.88
N THR A 342 -15.51 -25.69 -11.61
CA THR A 342 -14.32 -26.16 -10.90
C THR A 342 -14.42 -25.80 -9.42
N PRO A 343 -14.28 -26.76 -8.49
CA PRO A 343 -14.26 -26.47 -7.06
C PRO A 343 -13.10 -25.54 -6.68
N PHE A 344 -13.39 -24.48 -5.92
CA PHE A 344 -12.39 -23.58 -5.35
C PHE A 344 -11.73 -24.25 -4.16
N LYS A 345 -10.40 -24.25 -4.14
CA LYS A 345 -9.61 -24.78 -3.05
C LYS A 345 -9.01 -23.65 -2.22
N PHE A 346 -9.36 -23.65 -0.94
CA PHE A 346 -8.86 -22.73 0.07
C PHE A 346 -8.04 -23.49 1.11
N LYS A 347 -6.96 -22.87 1.58
CA LYS A 347 -6.17 -23.33 2.72
C LYS A 347 -6.38 -22.37 3.87
N ILE A 348 -6.91 -22.87 4.97
CA ILE A 348 -7.26 -22.09 6.16
C ILE A 348 -6.28 -22.42 7.29
N ILE A 349 -5.75 -21.39 7.96
CA ILE A 349 -4.85 -21.53 9.11
C ILE A 349 -5.29 -20.59 10.24
N ALA A 350 -4.99 -20.94 11.48
CA ALA A 350 -5.16 -20.07 12.64
C ALA A 350 -3.80 -19.86 13.31
N LEU A 351 -3.38 -18.60 13.43
CA LEU A 351 -2.06 -18.24 13.94
C LEU A 351 -2.15 -17.56 15.31
N GLY A 352 -1.20 -17.86 16.19
CA GLY A 352 -0.95 -17.08 17.40
C GLY A 352 -0.31 -15.72 17.10
N SER A 353 -0.08 -14.91 18.13
CA SER A 353 0.60 -13.61 17.97
C SER A 353 2.06 -13.74 17.55
N ASP A 354 2.68 -14.88 17.82
CA ASP A 354 4.04 -15.26 17.41
C ASP A 354 4.11 -15.80 15.97
N GLY A 355 2.98 -15.89 15.28
CA GLY A 355 2.88 -16.43 13.92
C GLY A 355 2.86 -17.96 13.85
N LYS A 356 2.86 -18.68 14.97
CA LYS A 356 2.79 -20.14 14.96
C LYS A 356 1.35 -20.65 14.86
N PRO A 357 1.10 -21.77 14.17
CA PRO A 357 -0.21 -22.39 14.14
C PRO A 357 -0.76 -22.75 15.51
N MET A 358 -2.04 -22.46 15.72
CA MET A 358 -2.78 -22.89 16.89
C MET A 358 -2.92 -24.42 16.88
N ARG A 359 -2.78 -25.07 18.04
CA ARG A 359 -3.01 -26.53 18.16
C ARG A 359 -4.46 -26.92 17.88
N LYS A 360 -5.39 -26.03 18.24
CA LYS A 360 -6.82 -26.17 17.99
C LYS A 360 -7.43 -24.77 17.92
N ALA A 361 -8.17 -24.49 16.86
CA ALA A 361 -8.92 -23.25 16.70
C ALA A 361 -10.31 -23.56 16.14
N SER A 362 -11.35 -22.97 16.73
CA SER A 362 -12.72 -23.13 16.24
C SER A 362 -13.07 -21.97 15.32
N VAL A 363 -13.37 -22.29 14.06
CA VAL A 363 -13.67 -21.30 13.02
C VAL A 363 -15.09 -21.44 12.52
N ARG A 364 -15.67 -20.32 12.09
CA ARG A 364 -16.89 -20.22 11.30
C ARG A 364 -16.50 -19.73 9.91
N VAL A 365 -16.77 -20.54 8.89
CA VAL A 365 -16.54 -20.20 7.49
C VAL A 365 -17.86 -19.79 6.88
N ARG A 366 -17.87 -18.67 6.15
CA ARG A 366 -19.01 -18.22 5.36
C ARG A 366 -18.58 -17.97 3.94
N VAL A 367 -19.29 -18.55 2.98
CA VAL A 367 -19.17 -18.18 1.56
C VAL A 367 -20.38 -17.33 1.20
N ILE A 368 -20.10 -16.18 0.59
CA ILE A 368 -21.09 -15.13 0.33
C ILE A 368 -21.02 -14.78 -1.16
N LYS A 369 -22.15 -14.92 -1.86
CA LYS A 369 -22.31 -14.39 -3.21
C LYS A 369 -22.58 -12.89 -3.14
N ARG A 370 -21.89 -12.11 -3.96
CA ARG A 370 -21.89 -10.65 -3.97
C ARG A 370 -22.54 -10.15 -5.25
N ASN A 371 -23.72 -9.55 -5.15
CA ASN A 371 -24.48 -9.07 -6.29
C ASN A 371 -24.66 -7.55 -6.21
N TRP A 372 -24.23 -6.82 -7.25
CA TRP A 372 -24.45 -5.39 -7.34
C TRP A 372 -25.78 -5.07 -8.00
N GLN A 373 -26.63 -4.31 -7.30
CA GLN A 373 -27.84 -3.71 -7.85
C GLN A 373 -27.58 -2.24 -8.16
N SER A 374 -27.68 -1.87 -9.44
CA SER A 374 -27.45 -0.50 -9.90
C SER A 374 -28.76 0.15 -10.30
N VAL A 375 -29.10 1.28 -9.69
CA VAL A 375 -30.30 2.06 -10.01
C VAL A 375 -29.87 3.46 -10.44
N GLU A 376 -30.37 3.91 -11.60
CA GLU A 376 -30.18 5.29 -12.07
C GLU A 376 -31.31 6.16 -11.51
N THR A 377 -30.95 7.14 -10.69
CA THR A 377 -31.88 8.11 -10.11
C THR A 377 -31.64 9.48 -10.73
N LYS A 378 -32.72 10.17 -11.11
CA LYS A 378 -32.66 11.55 -11.59
C LYS A 378 -32.73 12.48 -10.37
N SER A 379 -31.72 13.32 -10.17
CA SER A 379 -31.76 14.34 -9.12
C SER A 379 -32.79 15.42 -9.45
N SER A 380 -33.14 16.24 -8.45
CA SER A 380 -34.02 17.42 -8.61
C SER A 380 -33.49 18.43 -9.64
N GLU A 381 -32.19 18.40 -9.94
CA GLU A 381 -31.52 19.27 -10.91
C GLU A 381 -31.37 18.63 -12.30
N ASN A 382 -32.15 17.58 -12.59
CA ASN A 382 -32.07 16.79 -13.83
C ASN A 382 -30.73 16.07 -14.08
N SER A 383 -29.79 16.08 -13.13
CA SER A 383 -28.58 15.24 -13.22
C SER A 383 -28.95 13.76 -13.03
N LYS A 384 -28.32 12.87 -13.80
CA LYS A 384 -28.47 11.42 -13.61
C LYS A 384 -27.39 10.97 -12.64
N GLN A 385 -27.78 10.33 -11.55
CA GLN A 385 -26.86 9.74 -10.58
C GLN A 385 -27.10 8.24 -10.49
N ARG A 386 -26.03 7.46 -10.54
CA ARG A 386 -26.10 6.00 -10.42
C ARG A 386 -25.81 5.57 -8.99
N LYS A 387 -26.75 4.87 -8.37
CA LYS A 387 -26.59 4.28 -7.04
C LYS A 387 -26.37 2.78 -7.16
N ASN A 388 -25.15 2.35 -6.83
CA ASN A 388 -24.78 0.94 -6.74
C ASN A 388 -24.98 0.45 -5.29
N THR A 389 -25.77 -0.60 -5.09
CA THR A 389 -26.03 -1.23 -3.78
C THR A 389 -25.56 -2.68 -3.82
N LEU A 390 -24.68 -3.06 -2.90
CA LEU A 390 -24.20 -4.43 -2.77
C LEU A 390 -25.21 -5.28 -1.98
N ILE A 391 -25.69 -6.35 -2.60
CA ILE A 391 -26.55 -7.37 -1.99
C ILE A 391 -25.73 -8.64 -1.76
N ASN A 392 -25.44 -8.91 -0.49
CA ASN A 392 -24.75 -10.12 -0.03
C ASN A 392 -25.75 -11.24 0.22
N GLU A 393 -25.49 -12.40 -0.37
CA GLU A 393 -26.28 -13.62 -0.23
C GLU A 393 -25.40 -14.71 0.38
N LEU A 394 -25.80 -15.25 1.54
CA LEU A 394 -25.10 -16.36 2.17
C LEU A 394 -25.39 -17.64 1.38
N VAL A 395 -24.34 -18.25 0.82
CA VAL A 395 -24.45 -19.49 0.05
C VAL A 395 -24.03 -20.71 0.87
N GLU A 396 -23.08 -20.53 1.79
CA GLU A 396 -22.61 -21.61 2.66
C GLU A 396 -22.15 -21.03 4.01
N GLU A 397 -22.47 -21.73 5.11
CA GLU A 397 -21.95 -21.43 6.45
C GLU A 397 -21.66 -22.74 7.19
N GLU A 398 -20.41 -22.89 7.64
CA GLU A 398 -19.97 -24.05 8.40
C GLU A 398 -19.18 -23.64 9.63
N THR A 399 -19.15 -24.50 10.64
CA THR A 399 -18.35 -24.30 11.85
C THR A 399 -17.63 -25.59 12.20
N PHE A 400 -16.32 -25.52 12.32
CA PHE A 400 -15.46 -26.67 12.61
C PHE A 400 -14.20 -26.25 13.36
N SER A 401 -13.43 -27.23 13.84
CA SER A 401 -12.12 -27.00 14.45
C SER A 401 -11.00 -27.34 13.47
N ILE A 402 -9.99 -26.48 13.40
CA ILE A 402 -8.74 -26.72 12.66
C ILE A 402 -7.58 -26.92 13.63
N GLY A 403 -6.57 -27.68 13.19
CA GLY A 403 -5.37 -27.98 13.95
C GLY A 403 -4.18 -27.10 13.55
N SER A 404 -2.97 -27.60 13.81
CA SER A 404 -1.71 -26.90 13.50
C SER A 404 -1.29 -26.95 12.03
N SER A 405 -1.97 -27.73 11.20
CA SER A 405 -1.77 -27.76 9.75
C SER A 405 -2.86 -26.97 9.04
N ALA A 406 -2.55 -26.46 7.85
CA ALA A 406 -3.55 -25.82 7.01
C ALA A 406 -4.71 -26.78 6.70
N TYR A 407 -5.94 -26.33 6.94
CA TYR A 407 -7.14 -27.07 6.60
C TYR A 407 -7.53 -26.78 5.16
N GLU A 408 -7.74 -27.83 4.36
CA GLU A 408 -8.20 -27.68 2.97
C GLU A 408 -9.73 -27.60 2.95
N TYR A 409 -10.25 -26.44 2.55
CA TYR A 409 -11.68 -26.18 2.40
C TYR A 409 -12.02 -26.05 0.92
N PHE A 410 -13.07 -26.74 0.48
CA PHE A 410 -13.49 -26.78 -0.91
C PHE A 410 -14.88 -26.18 -1.06
N PHE A 411 -15.05 -25.29 -2.04
CA PHE A 411 -16.35 -24.69 -2.35
C PHE A 411 -16.68 -24.86 -3.83
N SER A 412 -17.88 -25.35 -4.14
CA SER A 412 -18.35 -25.48 -5.53
C SER A 412 -19.39 -24.41 -5.82
N ALA A 413 -19.07 -23.47 -6.70
CA ALA A 413 -20.01 -22.43 -7.08
C ALA A 413 -21.16 -23.01 -7.92
N SER A 414 -22.40 -22.66 -7.60
CA SER A 414 -23.57 -23.08 -8.39
C SER A 414 -23.72 -22.32 -9.71
N GLU A 415 -23.10 -21.14 -9.82
CA GLU A 415 -23.22 -20.24 -10.95
C GLU A 415 -22.00 -19.29 -11.02
N ALA A 416 -21.84 -18.62 -12.17
CA ALA A 416 -20.83 -17.59 -12.33
C ALA A 416 -21.18 -16.34 -11.49
N GLY A 417 -20.18 -15.66 -10.96
CA GLY A 417 -20.38 -14.45 -10.17
C GLY A 417 -19.23 -14.11 -9.24
N GLN A 418 -19.39 -12.97 -8.56
CA GLN A 418 -18.47 -12.53 -7.53
C GLN A 418 -18.85 -13.15 -6.18
N TYR A 419 -17.85 -13.67 -5.48
CA TYR A 419 -18.01 -14.24 -4.16
C TYR A 419 -16.96 -13.66 -3.19
N SER A 420 -17.20 -13.86 -1.90
CA SER A 420 -16.19 -13.73 -0.86
C SER A 420 -16.30 -14.87 0.12
N ILE A 421 -15.16 -15.33 0.62
CA ILE A 421 -15.09 -16.26 1.74
C ILE A 421 -14.59 -15.51 2.98
N THR A 422 -15.32 -15.63 4.08
CA THR A 422 -14.99 -15.07 5.38
C THR A 422 -14.71 -16.21 6.34
N VAL A 423 -13.51 -16.24 6.91
CA VAL A 423 -13.15 -17.16 8.01
C VAL A 423 -13.08 -16.34 9.27
N GLN A 424 -13.97 -16.63 10.21
CA GLN A 424 -14.08 -15.94 11.49
C GLN A 424 -13.80 -16.90 12.64
N GLU A 425 -13.23 -16.42 13.74
CA GLU A 425 -13.26 -17.13 15.01
C GLU A 425 -14.71 -17.38 15.46
N LYS A 426 -15.05 -18.62 15.83
CA LYS A 426 -16.45 -19.06 16.02
C LYS A 426 -17.27 -18.15 16.96
N GLU A 427 -16.72 -17.80 18.11
CA GLU A 427 -17.35 -16.98 19.16
C GLU A 427 -16.68 -15.60 19.29
N GLY A 428 -15.69 -15.30 18.43
CA GLY A 428 -14.88 -14.10 18.48
C GLY A 428 -15.16 -13.17 17.30
N MET A 429 -14.43 -12.05 17.24
CA MET A 429 -14.55 -11.07 16.15
C MET A 429 -13.38 -11.15 15.15
N SER A 430 -12.32 -11.89 15.50
CA SER A 430 -11.15 -12.06 14.63
C SER A 430 -11.54 -12.75 13.34
N PHE A 431 -11.12 -12.21 12.20
CA PHE A 431 -11.52 -12.69 10.89
C PHE A 431 -10.47 -12.45 9.82
N VAL A 432 -10.60 -13.20 8.73
CA VAL A 432 -10.02 -12.89 7.43
C VAL A 432 -11.10 -13.02 6.36
N LYS A 433 -11.02 -12.18 5.33
CA LYS A 433 -11.95 -12.19 4.20
C LYS A 433 -11.19 -12.02 2.90
N ILE A 434 -11.48 -12.86 1.91
CA ILE A 434 -10.93 -12.70 0.56
C ILE A 434 -12.01 -12.77 -0.50
N PRO A 435 -11.91 -11.97 -1.58
CA PRO A 435 -12.79 -12.08 -2.73
C PRO A 435 -12.31 -13.18 -3.68
N PHE A 436 -13.23 -13.79 -4.40
CA PHE A 436 -12.92 -14.68 -5.53
C PHE A 436 -14.02 -14.57 -6.60
N TYR A 437 -13.73 -15.04 -7.82
CA TYR A 437 -14.64 -14.92 -8.94
C TYR A 437 -14.78 -16.24 -9.71
N ALA A 438 -16.02 -16.66 -9.92
CA ALA A 438 -16.38 -17.82 -10.72
C ALA A 438 -16.83 -17.38 -12.12
N TYR A 439 -16.11 -17.75 -13.18
CA TYR A 439 -16.45 -17.43 -14.57
C TYR A 439 -17.12 -18.60 -15.30
N GLY A 440 -17.56 -18.41 -16.56
CA GLY A 440 -18.02 -19.50 -17.44
C GLY A 440 -19.54 -19.65 -17.59
N GLY A 441 -20.32 -18.69 -17.07
CA GLY A 441 -21.78 -18.65 -17.19
C GLY A 441 -22.30 -17.44 -18.00
N ALA A 442 -23.62 -17.25 -18.01
CA ALA A 442 -24.27 -16.06 -18.58
C ALA A 442 -23.83 -14.76 -17.86
N TYR A 443 -24.14 -13.60 -18.45
CA TYR A 443 -23.74 -12.28 -17.94
C TYR A 443 -23.96 -12.15 -16.42
N THR A 444 -22.90 -11.78 -15.70
CA THR A 444 -22.95 -11.50 -14.25
C THR A 444 -22.89 -9.99 -14.02
N SER A 445 -23.73 -9.47 -13.12
CA SER A 445 -23.75 -8.04 -12.81
C SER A 445 -22.48 -7.58 -12.09
N TRP A 446 -21.82 -6.57 -12.64
CA TRP A 446 -20.63 -5.92 -12.07
C TRP A 446 -20.97 -4.54 -11.51
N TYR A 447 -20.06 -3.98 -10.71
CA TYR A 447 -20.03 -2.53 -10.49
C TYR A 447 -19.84 -1.85 -11.86
N LYS A 448 -20.74 -0.94 -12.21
CA LYS A 448 -20.66 -0.16 -13.45
C LYS A 448 -20.12 1.23 -13.13
N ASN A 449 -18.90 1.51 -13.57
CA ASN A 449 -18.33 2.86 -13.56
C ASN A 449 -19.12 3.79 -14.49
N GLU A 450 -19.03 5.10 -14.27
CA GLU A 450 -19.58 6.11 -15.20
C GLU A 450 -18.74 6.22 -16.47
N ASP A 451 -17.44 5.95 -16.35
CA ASP A 451 -16.51 5.89 -17.48
C ASP A 451 -16.64 4.53 -18.18
N SER A 452 -16.49 4.48 -19.50
CA SER A 452 -16.53 3.25 -20.33
C SER A 452 -15.29 2.35 -20.12
N THR A 453 -14.83 2.24 -18.88
CA THR A 453 -13.69 1.43 -18.42
C THR A 453 -14.19 0.09 -17.87
N PHE A 454 -13.32 -0.91 -17.88
CA PHE A 454 -13.59 -2.20 -17.27
C PHE A 454 -12.39 -2.67 -16.44
N GLU A 455 -12.68 -3.37 -15.36
CA GLU A 455 -11.66 -3.85 -14.43
C GLU A 455 -11.01 -5.13 -14.98
N MET A 456 -9.68 -5.18 -14.94
CA MET A 456 -8.89 -6.38 -15.23
C MET A 456 -8.30 -6.93 -13.93
N LYS A 457 -8.40 -8.24 -13.73
CA LYS A 457 -7.84 -8.92 -12.56
C LYS A 457 -6.95 -10.08 -12.95
N THR A 458 -5.82 -10.20 -12.27
CA THR A 458 -4.85 -11.28 -12.45
C THR A 458 -5.09 -12.38 -11.41
N ASN A 459 -4.73 -13.62 -11.75
CA ASN A 459 -4.87 -14.74 -10.81
C ASN A 459 -3.85 -14.72 -9.65
N ARG A 460 -2.76 -13.95 -9.79
CA ARG A 460 -1.75 -13.73 -8.74
C ARG A 460 -1.37 -12.25 -8.65
N SER A 461 -0.84 -11.86 -7.49
CA SER A 461 -0.35 -10.50 -7.23
C SER A 461 1.02 -10.24 -7.85
N SER A 462 1.82 -11.28 -8.09
CA SER A 462 3.12 -11.18 -8.73
C SER A 462 3.43 -12.44 -9.55
N TYR A 463 4.34 -12.29 -10.52
CA TYR A 463 4.78 -13.35 -11.41
C TYR A 463 6.31 -13.29 -11.54
N THR A 464 6.93 -14.47 -11.59
CA THR A 464 8.34 -14.64 -11.92
C THR A 464 8.51 -15.00 -13.40
N PRO A 465 9.67 -14.70 -14.02
CA PRO A 465 9.93 -15.09 -15.41
C PRO A 465 9.74 -16.60 -15.61
N GLY A 466 8.90 -16.96 -16.58
CA GLY A 466 8.52 -18.36 -16.86
C GLY A 466 7.13 -18.75 -16.36
N GLU A 467 6.50 -17.93 -15.51
CA GLU A 467 5.11 -18.16 -15.09
C GLU A 467 4.09 -17.57 -16.07
N THR A 468 2.94 -18.24 -16.21
CA THR A 468 1.83 -17.79 -17.05
C THR A 468 0.82 -16.98 -16.25
N ALA A 469 0.62 -15.72 -16.61
CA ALA A 469 -0.45 -14.89 -16.05
C ALA A 469 -1.81 -15.25 -16.66
N LYS A 470 -2.81 -15.51 -15.81
CA LYS A 470 -4.22 -15.58 -16.22
C LYS A 470 -4.88 -14.25 -15.86
N VAL A 471 -5.49 -13.62 -16.86
CA VAL A 471 -6.14 -12.31 -16.71
C VAL A 471 -7.63 -12.44 -17.02
N VAL A 472 -8.47 -12.03 -16.06
CA VAL A 472 -9.91 -11.92 -16.24
C VAL A 472 -10.26 -10.47 -16.57
N ILE A 473 -10.93 -10.29 -17.69
CA ILE A 473 -11.45 -9.00 -18.14
C ILE A 473 -12.92 -8.93 -17.76
N LYS A 474 -13.30 -8.03 -16.84
CA LYS A 474 -14.69 -7.82 -16.43
C LYS A 474 -15.44 -6.95 -17.44
N SER A 475 -15.59 -7.45 -18.65
CA SER A 475 -16.22 -6.70 -19.75
C SER A 475 -17.69 -6.39 -19.46
N PRO A 476 -18.15 -5.14 -19.68
CA PRO A 476 -19.57 -4.80 -19.65
C PRO A 476 -20.32 -5.27 -20.91
N PHE A 477 -19.59 -5.71 -21.93
CA PHE A 477 -20.14 -6.17 -23.21
C PHE A 477 -20.18 -7.71 -23.26
N SER A 478 -21.34 -8.27 -23.64
CA SER A 478 -21.52 -9.72 -23.80
C SER A 478 -20.74 -10.30 -25.00
N LYS A 479 -20.46 -9.47 -26.02
CA LYS A 479 -19.57 -9.74 -27.14
C LYS A 479 -18.82 -8.46 -27.50
N CYS A 480 -17.51 -8.53 -27.64
CA CYS A 480 -16.67 -7.42 -28.09
C CYS A 480 -15.43 -7.95 -28.81
N LEU A 481 -14.86 -7.13 -29.70
CA LEU A 481 -13.49 -7.30 -30.17
C LEU A 481 -12.58 -6.47 -29.25
N ALA A 482 -11.48 -7.06 -28.78
CA ALA A 482 -10.54 -6.40 -27.89
C ALA A 482 -9.11 -6.54 -28.44
N ILE A 483 -8.32 -5.46 -28.31
CA ILE A 483 -6.87 -5.50 -28.46
C ILE A 483 -6.28 -5.62 -27.07
N VAL A 484 -5.42 -6.61 -26.86
CA VAL A 484 -4.72 -6.83 -25.59
C VAL A 484 -3.23 -6.74 -25.85
N SER A 485 -2.59 -5.72 -25.28
CA SER A 485 -1.14 -5.52 -25.31
C SER A 485 -0.55 -5.66 -23.91
N LEU A 486 0.68 -6.15 -23.83
CA LEU A 486 1.53 -5.98 -22.65
C LEU A 486 2.57 -4.93 -23.00
N GLU A 487 2.40 -3.73 -22.44
CA GLU A 487 3.25 -2.58 -22.73
C GLU A 487 4.29 -2.37 -21.64
N ARG A 488 5.52 -2.11 -22.04
CA ARG A 488 6.63 -1.82 -21.13
C ARG A 488 7.42 -0.66 -21.71
N GLU A 489 7.49 0.44 -20.95
CA GLU A 489 8.25 1.63 -21.31
C GLU A 489 7.89 2.15 -22.72
N ASN A 490 6.65 2.60 -22.93
CA ASN A 490 6.23 3.26 -24.17
C ASN A 490 6.41 4.79 -24.11
#